data_AF-A0A1E4IS82-F1
#
_entry.id   AF-A0A1E4IS82-F1
#
_cell.length_a   1.000
_cell.length_b   1.000
_cell.length_c   1.000
_cell.angle_alpha   90.00
_cell.angle_beta   90.00
_cell.angle_gamma   90.00
#
_symmetry.space_group_name_H-M   'P 1'
#
loop_
_entity.id
_entity.type
_entity.pdbx_description
1 polymer ?
#
loop_
_entity_poly.entity_id
_entity_poly.type
_entity_poly.pdbx_seq_one_letter_code
_entity_poly.pdbx_strand_id
1 'polypeptide(L)'
;MAASVRAPAHVCVESLALKACDDVDSFHAVHLAYACLEKLIVPQRVSDPEEIYPTRTELGALMRLVNEELQRRIETVEATVQSWRVAVAEGGDGVRVGSS
;
A
#
# COMPACT_ATOMS: atom_id res chain seq x y z
N MET A 1 11.43 18.06 39.21
CA MET A 1 11.98 18.17 37.84
C MET A 1 12.46 16.80 37.40
N ALA A 2 11.81 16.22 36.39
CA ALA A 2 12.41 15.30 35.42
C ALA A 2 11.34 15.08 34.34
N ALA A 3 11.37 15.89 33.28
CA ALA A 3 10.63 15.58 32.08
C ALA A 3 11.34 14.39 31.44
N SER A 4 10.68 13.23 31.44
CA SER A 4 11.15 12.06 30.71
C SER A 4 11.16 12.41 29.23
N VAL A 5 12.32 12.76 28.69
CA VAL A 5 12.55 12.88 27.26
C VAL A 5 12.27 11.51 26.68
N ARG A 6 11.11 11.39 26.02
CA ARG A 6 10.74 10.20 25.26
C ARG A 6 11.75 10.08 24.13
N ALA A 7 12.70 9.14 24.25
CA ALA A 7 13.62 8.80 23.19
C ALA A 7 12.84 8.57 21.89
N PRO A 8 13.36 9.00 20.73
CA PRO A 8 12.72 8.69 19.45
C PRO A 8 12.57 7.18 19.39
N ALA A 9 11.37 6.69 19.07
CA ALA A 9 11.18 5.28 18.82
C ALA A 9 12.11 4.94 17.65
N HIS A 10 13.22 4.26 17.91
CA HIS A 10 14.11 3.77 16.86
C HIS A 10 13.28 2.79 16.04
N VAL A 11 12.80 3.26 14.89
CA VAL A 11 12.05 2.43 13.96
C VAL A 11 13.06 1.44 13.38
N CYS A 12 12.92 0.17 13.74
CA CYS A 12 13.85 -0.88 13.31
C CYS A 12 13.71 -1.13 11.80
N VAL A 13 14.84 -1.20 11.11
CA VAL A 13 14.93 -1.49 9.67
C VAL A 13 14.20 -2.78 9.30
N GLU A 14 14.29 -3.83 10.15
CA GLU A 14 13.59 -5.10 9.95
C GLU A 14 12.07 -4.93 9.98
N SER A 15 11.55 -4.11 10.90
CA SER A 15 10.11 -3.82 10.98
C SER A 15 9.61 -3.06 9.75
N LEU A 16 10.43 -2.19 9.18
CA LEU A 16 10.09 -1.46 7.95
C LEU A 16 10.15 -2.35 6.72
N ALA A 17 11.07 -3.31 6.67
CA ALA A 17 11.12 -4.32 5.62
C ALA A 17 9.86 -5.21 5.64
N LEU A 18 9.45 -5.68 6.82
CA LEU A 18 8.19 -6.42 6.98
C LEU A 18 6.99 -5.58 6.56
N LYS A 19 6.95 -4.31 6.99
CA LYS A 19 5.86 -3.40 6.62
C LYS A 19 5.80 -3.17 5.11
N ALA A 20 6.95 -3.07 4.43
CA ALA A 20 6.99 -2.95 2.98
C ALA A 20 6.47 -4.21 2.28
N CYS A 21 6.74 -5.41 2.81
CA CYS A 21 6.15 -6.65 2.31
C CYS A 21 4.63 -6.64 2.47
N ASP A 22 4.12 -6.28 3.66
CA ASP A 22 2.67 -6.17 3.90
C ASP A 22 2.00 -5.14 2.98
N ASP A 23 2.68 -4.01 2.74
CA ASP A 23 2.18 -2.95 1.87
C ASP A 23 2.15 -3.42 0.39
N VAL A 24 3.12 -4.22 -0.05
CA VAL A 24 3.12 -4.84 -1.39
C VAL A 24 1.99 -5.88 -1.51
N ASP A 25 1.84 -6.74 -0.50
CA ASP A 25 0.79 -7.74 -0.45
C ASP A 25 -0.60 -7.10 -0.50
N SER A 26 -0.74 -5.91 0.08
CA SER A 26 -1.98 -5.15 0.00
C SER A 26 -2.39 -4.95 -1.47
N PHE A 27 -1.50 -4.58 -2.40
CA PHE A 27 -1.86 -4.32 -3.80
C PHE A 27 -2.57 -5.48 -4.50
N HIS A 28 -2.32 -6.73 -4.09
CA HIS A 28 -3.00 -7.90 -4.66
C HIS A 28 -4.52 -7.82 -4.53
N ALA A 29 -5.05 -7.25 -3.43
CA ALA A 29 -6.48 -7.10 -3.24
C ALA A 29 -7.10 -6.06 -4.21
N VAL A 30 -6.40 -4.98 -4.51
CA VAL A 30 -6.82 -3.98 -5.50
C VAL A 30 -6.75 -4.56 -6.91
N HIS A 31 -5.70 -5.32 -7.21
CA HIS A 31 -5.57 -6.02 -8.50
C HIS A 31 -6.71 -7.03 -8.71
N LEU A 32 -7.08 -7.78 -7.67
CA LEU A 32 -8.25 -8.67 -7.73
C LEU A 32 -9.55 -7.91 -7.98
N ALA A 33 -9.73 -6.74 -7.36
CA ALA A 33 -10.88 -5.89 -7.60
C ALA A 33 -10.95 -5.42 -9.07
N TYR A 34 -9.83 -4.98 -9.67
CA TYR A 34 -9.77 -4.66 -11.10
C TYR A 34 -10.14 -5.86 -11.99
N ALA A 35 -9.61 -7.06 -11.70
CA ALA A 35 -9.93 -8.27 -12.47
C ALA A 35 -11.42 -8.66 -12.37
N CYS A 36 -12.06 -8.43 -11.22
CA CYS A 36 -13.51 -8.63 -11.07
C CYS A 36 -14.30 -7.61 -11.89
N LEU A 37 -13.89 -6.33 -11.90
CA LEU A 37 -14.54 -5.30 -12.72
C LEU A 37 -14.41 -5.61 -14.22
N GLU A 38 -13.25 -6.09 -14.66
CA GLU A 38 -13.05 -6.50 -16.05
C GLU A 38 -14.06 -7.60 -16.47
N LYS A 39 -14.30 -8.60 -15.61
CA LYS A 39 -15.30 -9.65 -15.86
C LYS A 39 -16.74 -9.15 -15.94
N LEU A 40 -17.06 -8.03 -15.27
CA LEU A 40 -18.38 -7.40 -15.35
C LEU A 40 -18.55 -6.56 -16.62
N ILE A 41 -17.44 -6.13 -17.24
CA ILE A 41 -17.43 -5.34 -18.47
C ILE A 41 -17.37 -6.25 -19.71
N VAL A 42 -16.62 -7.35 -19.63
CA VAL A 42 -16.50 -8.32 -20.72
C VAL A 42 -17.84 -9.04 -20.90
N PRO A 43 -18.43 -9.07 -22.11
CA PRO A 43 -19.70 -9.75 -22.35
C PRO A 43 -19.60 -11.22 -21.94
N GLN A 44 -20.40 -11.66 -20.98
CA GLN A 44 -20.45 -13.07 -20.60
C GLN A 44 -21.34 -13.80 -21.61
N ARG A 45 -20.79 -14.76 -22.35
CA ARG A 45 -21.56 -15.57 -23.32
C ARG A 45 -22.37 -16.66 -22.61
N VAL A 46 -23.20 -16.30 -21.65
CA VAL A 46 -24.00 -17.28 -20.90
C VAL A 46 -25.47 -17.12 -21.24
N SER A 47 -26.10 -18.21 -21.65
CA SER A 47 -27.54 -18.31 -21.96
C SER A 47 -28.44 -18.23 -20.72
N ASP A 48 -28.06 -17.44 -19.72
CA ASP A 48 -28.81 -17.30 -18.47
C ASP A 48 -29.59 -15.97 -18.49
N PRO A 49 -30.92 -15.97 -18.26
CA PRO A 49 -31.76 -14.78 -18.44
C PRO A 49 -31.66 -13.74 -17.32
N GLU A 50 -30.83 -13.98 -16.29
CA GLU A 50 -30.66 -13.10 -15.12
C GLU A 50 -29.30 -12.40 -15.12
N GLU A 51 -28.81 -12.01 -16.30
CA GLU A 51 -27.52 -11.38 -16.47
C GLU A 51 -27.55 -9.94 -15.92
N ILE A 52 -26.98 -9.75 -14.74
CA ILE A 52 -26.85 -8.44 -14.09
C ILE A 52 -25.69 -7.69 -14.77
N TYR A 53 -26.04 -6.73 -15.62
CA TYR A 53 -25.10 -5.80 -16.22
C TYR A 53 -25.01 -4.52 -15.39
N PRO A 54 -23.82 -4.12 -14.92
CA PRO A 54 -23.68 -2.84 -14.23
C PRO A 54 -23.90 -1.69 -15.21
N THR A 55 -24.61 -0.67 -14.77
CA THR A 55 -24.76 0.58 -15.51
C THR A 55 -23.41 1.29 -15.62
N ARG A 56 -23.29 2.19 -16.61
CA ARG A 56 -22.09 3.04 -16.77
C ARG A 56 -21.78 3.86 -15.51
N THR A 57 -22.81 4.26 -14.76
CA THR A 57 -22.65 4.99 -13.49
C THR A 57 -22.09 4.10 -12.39
N GLU A 58 -22.60 2.88 -12.24
CA GLU A 58 -22.08 1.91 -11.27
C GLU A 58 -20.63 1.51 -11.59
N LEU A 59 -20.32 1.26 -12.87
CA LEU A 59 -18.94 1.04 -13.31
C LEU A 59 -18.03 2.23 -13.00
N GLY A 60 -18.49 3.46 -13.26
CA GLY A 60 -17.75 4.68 -12.94
C GLY A 60 -17.50 4.84 -11.43
N ALA A 61 -18.48 4.52 -10.59
CA ALA A 61 -18.35 4.57 -9.14
C ALA A 61 -17.36 3.52 -8.62
N LEU A 62 -17.44 2.29 -9.14
CA LEU A 62 -16.51 1.21 -8.80
C LEU A 62 -15.07 1.54 -9.21
N MET A 63 -14.87 2.01 -10.44
CA MET A 63 -13.55 2.41 -10.93
C MET A 63 -12.95 3.54 -10.08
N ARG A 64 -13.76 4.53 -9.70
CA ARG A 64 -13.31 5.62 -8.83
C ARG A 64 -12.87 5.10 -7.46
N LEU A 65 -13.65 4.22 -6.83
CA LEU A 65 -13.32 3.63 -5.54
C LEU A 65 -12.00 2.85 -5.58
N VAL A 66 -11.82 2.02 -6.61
CA VAL A 66 -10.59 1.22 -6.76
C VAL A 66 -9.38 2.13 -7.02
N ASN A 67 -9.53 3.18 -7.83
CA ASN A 67 -8.47 4.16 -8.08
C ASN A 67 -8.08 4.94 -6.82
N GLU A 68 -9.06 5.38 -6.03
CA GLU A 68 -8.82 6.08 -4.74
C GLU A 68 -8.07 5.18 -3.76
N GLU A 69 -8.42 3.89 -3.69
CA GLU A 69 -7.75 2.92 -2.83
C GLU A 69 -6.34 2.55 -3.32
N LEU A 70 -6.14 2.43 -4.64
CA LEU A 70 -4.82 2.24 -5.23
C LEU A 70 -3.88 3.40 -4.87
N GLN A 71 -4.37 4.63 -5.03
CA GLN A 71 -3.61 5.85 -4.71
C GLN A 71 -3.20 5.87 -3.23
N ARG A 72 -4.13 5.56 -2.32
CA ARG A 72 -3.85 5.47 -0.87
C ARG A 72 -2.73 4.48 -0.56
N ARG A 73 -2.72 3.33 -1.24
CA ARG A 73 -1.68 2.29 -1.04
C ARG A 73 -0.33 2.71 -1.58
N ILE A 74 -0.30 3.39 -2.73
CA ILE A 74 0.94 4.01 -3.26
C ILE A 74 1.52 4.97 -2.23
N GLU A 75 0.72 5.89 -1.70
CA GLU A 75 1.17 6.87 -0.69
C GLU A 75 1.68 6.19 0.58
N THR A 76 1.04 5.09 1.00
CA THR A 76 1.47 4.31 2.17
C THR A 76 2.83 3.66 1.93
N VAL A 77 3.02 3.00 0.78
CA VAL A 77 4.28 2.36 0.40
C VAL A 77 5.39 3.39 0.27
N GLU A 78 5.12 4.54 -0.35
CA GLU A 78 6.08 5.63 -0.46
C GLU A 78 6.52 6.13 0.92
N ALA A 79 5.58 6.30 1.87
CA ALA A 79 5.91 6.67 3.24
C ALA A 79 6.77 5.60 3.95
N THR A 80 6.45 4.31 3.77
CA THR A 80 7.24 3.20 4.30
C THR A 80 8.66 3.19 3.72
N VAL A 81 8.81 3.38 2.40
CA VAL A 81 10.11 3.44 1.72
C VAL A 81 10.93 4.65 2.19
N GLN A 82 10.31 5.81 2.37
CA GLN A 82 11.00 6.99 2.91
C GLN A 82 11.47 6.75 4.35
N SER A 83 10.62 6.17 5.19
CA SER A 83 10.97 5.81 6.57
C SER A 83 12.13 4.81 6.60
N TRP A 84 12.12 3.83 5.69
CA TRP A 84 13.19 2.85 5.56
C TRP A 84 14.51 3.48 5.16
N ARG A 85 14.51 4.40 4.18
CA ARG A 85 15.70 5.13 3.76
C ARG A 85 16.30 5.97 4.89
N VAL A 86 15.46 6.63 5.68
CA VAL A 86 15.89 7.42 6.85
C VAL A 86 16.52 6.50 7.90
N ALA A 87 15.85 5.40 8.27
CA ALA A 87 16.37 4.46 9.25
C ALA A 87 17.72 3.83 8.84
N VAL A 88 17.89 3.54 7.54
CA VAL A 88 19.16 3.04 7.00
C VAL A 88 20.26 4.12 7.05
N ALA A 89 19.94 5.38 6.73
CA ALA A 89 20.90 6.48 6.80
C ALA A 89 21.36 6.75 8.25
N GLU A 90 20.43 6.76 9.21
CA GLU A 90 20.72 6.95 10.63
C GLU A 90 21.52 5.79 11.23
N GLY A 91 21.23 4.54 10.82
CA GLY A 91 22.01 3.36 11.22
C GLY A 91 23.42 3.31 10.63
N GLY A 92 23.64 3.96 9.47
CA GLY A 92 24.95 4.04 8.80
C GLY A 92 25.87 5.11 9.39
N ASP A 93 25.32 6.18 9.97
CA ASP A 93 26.10 7.29 10.54
C ASP A 93 26.74 6.94 11.90
N GLY A 94 26.19 5.96 12.63
CA GLY A 94 26.74 5.48 13.90
C GLY A 94 28.03 4.65 13.79
N VAL A 95 28.45 4.25 12.57
CA VAL A 95 29.63 3.38 12.35
C VAL A 95 30.92 4.19 12.05
N ARG A 96 30.84 5.51 11.86
CA ARG A 96 32.01 6.32 11.43
C ARG A 96 32.69 7.15 12.52
N VAL A 97 32.20 7.14 13.77
CA VAL A 97 32.82 7.87 14.88
C VAL A 97 33.47 6.88 15.85
N GLY A 98 34.57 6.26 15.42
CA GLY A 98 35.26 5.24 16.21
C GLY A 98 36.60 4.80 15.65
N SER A 99 37.39 5.73 15.12
CA SER A 99 38.80 5.45 14.81
C SER A 99 39.59 6.74 14.59
N SER A 100 40.20 7.23 15.66
CA SER A 100 41.54 7.83 15.79
C SER A 100 41.58 8.89 16.88
#